data_AF-A0A7V2CVJ1-F1
#
_entry.id   AF-A0A7V2CVJ1-F1
#
_cell.length_a   1.000
_cell.length_b   1.000
_cell.length_c   1.000
_cell.angle_alpha   90.00
_cell.angle_beta   90.00
_cell.angle_gamma   90.00
#
_symmetry.space_group_name_H-M   'P 1'
#
loop_
_entity.id
_entity.type
_entity.pdbx_description
1 polymer ?
#
loop_
_entity_poly.entity_id
_entity_poly.type
_entity_poly.pdbx_seq_one_letter_code
_entity_poly.pdbx_strand_id
1 'polypeptide(L)'
;MQGQGTTDLLTYLGGAGNQRLHCAARLSDGTLLVGGETDSLGWVPAGTPVTQLAAPGLSSAADGKYAVLIRLSADLQQIQSVHHFPQGTAANIRHIRSSEVPGQPTG
;
A
#
# COMPACT_ATOMS: atom_id res chain seq x y z
N MET A 1 -7.62 31.76 19.32
CA MET A 1 -7.90 30.64 18.39
C MET A 1 -6.67 30.46 17.51
N GLN A 2 -5.76 29.56 17.88
CA GLN A 2 -4.61 29.25 17.02
C GLN A 2 -5.08 28.27 15.94
N GLY A 3 -5.00 28.70 14.68
CA GLY A 3 -5.24 27.81 13.54
C GLY A 3 -4.15 26.74 13.55
N GLN A 4 -4.56 25.47 13.64
CA GLN A 4 -3.66 24.36 13.41
C GLN A 4 -3.16 24.47 11.96
N GLY A 5 -1.88 24.80 11.80
CA GLY A 5 -1.24 24.75 10.49
C GLY A 5 -1.31 23.32 9.98
N THR A 6 -1.97 23.11 8.85
CA THR A 6 -1.95 21.83 8.15
C THR A 6 -0.48 21.54 7.82
N THR A 7 0.08 20.50 8.44
CA THR A 7 1.43 20.06 8.09
C THR A 7 1.31 19.21 6.84
N ASP A 8 1.84 19.70 5.73
CA ASP A 8 1.97 18.89 4.53
C ASP A 8 3.00 17.80 4.78
N LEU A 9 2.57 16.55 4.70
CA LEU A 9 3.42 15.38 4.90
C LEU A 9 3.74 14.76 3.54
N LEU A 10 5.03 14.64 3.25
CA LEU A 10 5.56 13.92 2.10
C LEU A 10 6.34 12.72 2.60
N THR A 11 5.99 11.52 2.11
CA THR A 11 6.67 10.28 2.47
C THR A 11 7.13 9.52 1.23
N TYR A 12 8.19 8.75 1.41
CA TYR A 12 8.68 7.77 0.45
C TYR A 12 8.85 6.47 1.22
N LEU A 13 8.53 5.33 0.61
CA LEU A 13 8.63 4.01 1.28
C LEU A 13 10.05 3.70 1.76
N GLY A 14 11.06 4.33 1.14
CA GLY A 14 12.47 4.10 1.45
C GLY A 14 12.95 2.74 0.94
N GLY A 15 14.27 2.59 0.79
CA GLY A 15 14.90 1.34 0.39
C GLY A 15 15.31 1.24 -1.09
N ALA A 16 16.10 0.22 -1.40
CA ALA A 16 16.61 -0.03 -2.74
C ALA A 16 15.54 -0.67 -3.66
N GLY A 17 15.68 -0.46 -4.97
CA GLY A 17 14.77 -1.01 -5.99
C GLY A 17 13.86 0.05 -6.61
N ASN A 18 12.88 -0.39 -7.40
CA ASN A 18 11.93 0.49 -8.07
C ASN A 18 10.55 0.37 -7.44
N GLN A 19 10.19 1.30 -6.55
CA GLN A 19 8.84 1.42 -6.02
C GLN A 19 8.05 2.49 -6.79
N ARG A 20 6.82 2.16 -7.20
CA ARG A 20 5.88 3.13 -7.77
C ARG A 20 4.53 3.01 -7.08
N LEU A 21 4.01 4.14 -6.61
CA LEU A 21 2.70 4.23 -5.97
C LEU A 21 1.71 4.84 -6.96
N HIS A 22 0.51 4.27 -7.03
CA HIS A 22 -0.49 4.63 -8.04
C HIS A 22 -1.81 5.12 -7.45
N CYS A 23 -2.14 4.68 -6.24
CA CYS A 23 -3.38 5.10 -5.57
C CYS A 23 -3.22 5.08 -4.05
N ALA A 24 -4.08 5.84 -3.39
CA ALA A 24 -4.22 5.82 -1.95
C ALA A 24 -5.69 5.94 -1.56
N ALA A 25 -6.06 5.32 -0.45
CA ALA A 25 -7.38 5.42 0.18
C ALA A 25 -7.19 5.56 1.70
N ARG A 26 -7.85 6.56 2.30
CA ARG A 26 -7.84 6.75 3.75
C ARG A 26 -8.95 5.92 4.39
N LEU A 27 -8.63 5.19 5.45
CA LEU A 27 -9.57 4.43 6.26
C LEU A 27 -10.14 5.28 7.40
N SER A 28 -11.21 4.80 8.04
CA SER A 28 -11.92 5.53 9.09
C SER A 28 -11.12 5.70 10.37
N ASP A 29 -10.18 4.79 10.63
CA ASP A 29 -9.20 4.90 11.72
C ASP A 29 -8.06 5.90 11.43
N GLY A 30 -8.09 6.54 10.25
CA GLY A 30 -7.11 7.51 9.80
C GLY A 30 -5.90 6.93 9.08
N THR A 31 -5.71 5.61 9.07
CA THR A 31 -4.63 4.94 8.33
C THR A 31 -4.86 5.04 6.82
N LEU A 32 -3.81 4.81 6.03
CA LEU A 32 -3.89 4.83 4.57
C LEU A 32 -3.57 3.47 3.98
N LEU A 33 -4.39 3.03 3.03
CA LEU A 33 -4.05 1.97 2.08
C LEU A 33 -3.46 2.59 0.83
N VAL A 34 -2.30 2.09 0.41
CA VAL A 34 -1.56 2.58 -0.76
C VAL A 34 -1.30 1.43 -1.71
N GLY A 35 -1.72 1.56 -2.97
CA GLY A 35 -1.52 0.57 -4.02
C GLY A 35 -0.38 0.95 -4.96
N GLY A 36 0.39 -0.05 -5.40
CA GLY A 36 1.53 0.19 -6.26
C GLY A 36 2.20 -1.07 -6.82
N GLU A 37 3.46 -0.91 -7.21
CA GLU A 37 4.36 -1.96 -7.68
C GLU A 37 5.78 -1.78 -7.11
N THR A 38 6.50 -2.91 -6.97
CA THR A 38 7.91 -2.96 -6.59
C THR A 38 8.60 -4.18 -7.21
N ASP A 39 9.93 -4.15 -7.41
CA ASP A 39 10.72 -5.34 -7.79
C ASP A 39 11.29 -6.12 -6.61
N SER A 40 11.25 -5.55 -5.42
CA SER A 40 11.75 -6.18 -4.19
C SER A 40 10.84 -5.86 -3.02
N LEU A 41 10.88 -6.70 -1.98
CA LEU A 41 10.25 -6.45 -0.67
C LEU A 41 11.30 -6.23 0.43
N GLY A 42 12.59 -6.19 0.09
CA GLY A 42 13.69 -6.03 1.07
C GLY A 42 13.74 -4.67 1.76
N TRP A 43 12.92 -3.71 1.33
CA TRP A 43 12.75 -2.40 1.97
C TRP A 43 11.73 -2.43 3.11
N VAL A 44 10.93 -3.48 3.22
CA VAL A 44 9.92 -3.59 4.27
C VAL A 44 10.63 -3.71 5.63
N PRO A 45 10.31 -2.86 6.63
CA PRO A 45 10.94 -2.92 7.93
C PRO A 45 10.83 -4.31 8.59
N ALA A 46 11.87 -4.72 9.30
CA ALA A 46 11.88 -5.99 10.01
C ALA A 46 10.73 -6.03 11.04
N GLY A 47 9.99 -7.14 11.07
CA GLY A 47 8.83 -7.31 11.95
C GLY A 47 7.52 -6.77 11.39
N THR A 48 7.52 -6.01 10.29
CA THR A 48 6.28 -5.64 9.60
C THR A 48 5.65 -6.88 8.95
N PRO A 49 4.35 -7.15 9.18
CA PRO A 49 3.64 -8.24 8.52
C PRO A 49 3.67 -8.11 6.99
N VAL A 50 4.13 -9.16 6.32
CA VAL A 50 4.10 -9.29 4.85
C VAL A 50 3.27 -10.51 4.50
N THR A 51 2.19 -10.33 3.75
CA THR A 51 1.25 -11.41 3.38
C THR A 51 1.11 -11.53 1.87
N GLN A 52 1.39 -12.72 1.34
CA GLN A 52 1.09 -13.04 -0.05
C GLN A 52 -0.39 -13.39 -0.22
N LEU A 53 -1.06 -12.73 -1.16
CA LEU A 53 -2.44 -13.02 -1.57
C LEU A 53 -2.43 -14.09 -2.68
N ALA A 54 -3.35 -15.06 -2.61
CA ALA A 54 -3.50 -16.03 -3.69
C ALA A 54 -4.10 -15.36 -4.93
N ALA A 55 -3.56 -15.68 -6.11
CA ALA A 55 -4.02 -15.13 -7.40
C ALA A 55 -4.17 -16.22 -8.48
N PRO A 56 -4.96 -17.28 -8.23
CA PRO A 56 -5.14 -18.34 -9.22
C PRO A 56 -5.75 -17.77 -10.50
N GLY A 57 -5.14 -18.06 -11.64
CA GLY A 57 -5.61 -17.61 -12.96
C GLY A 57 -5.27 -16.17 -13.31
N LEU A 58 -4.62 -15.40 -12.42
CA LEU A 58 -4.10 -14.08 -12.76
C LEU A 58 -2.72 -14.23 -13.41
N SER A 59 -2.63 -13.89 -14.69
CA SER A 59 -1.38 -13.81 -15.43
C SER A 59 -1.36 -12.49 -16.19
N SER A 60 -0.65 -11.52 -15.63
CA SER A 60 -0.16 -10.37 -16.37
C SER A 60 1.32 -10.61 -16.63
N ALA A 61 1.86 -10.17 -17.77
CA ALA A 61 3.28 -10.28 -18.09
C ALA A 61 4.14 -9.33 -17.23
N ALA A 62 4.00 -9.41 -15.91
CA ALA A 62 4.51 -8.53 -14.89
C ALA A 62 5.93 -8.93 -14.48
N ASP A 63 6.82 -9.04 -15.46
CA ASP A 63 8.14 -9.64 -15.27
C ASP A 63 8.91 -9.03 -14.09
N GLY A 64 9.26 -9.86 -13.12
CA GLY A 64 10.00 -9.49 -11.92
C GLY A 64 9.31 -8.53 -10.94
N LYS A 65 8.02 -8.20 -11.10
CA LYS A 65 7.32 -7.25 -10.22
C LYS A 65 6.38 -7.91 -9.23
N TYR A 66 6.26 -7.26 -8.07
CA TYR A 66 5.20 -7.45 -7.08
C TYR A 66 4.21 -6.30 -7.21
N ALA A 67 2.95 -6.61 -7.44
CA ALA A 67 1.86 -5.70 -7.15
C ALA A 67 1.61 -5.70 -5.62
N VAL A 68 1.64 -4.52 -5.00
CA VAL A 68 1.62 -4.37 -3.54
C VAL A 68 0.50 -3.46 -3.07
N LEU A 69 -0.04 -3.77 -1.89
CA LEU A 69 -0.96 -2.96 -1.10
C LEU A 69 -0.34 -2.75 0.28
N ILE A 70 -0.16 -1.50 0.68
CA ILE A 70 0.59 -1.11 1.88
C ILE A 70 -0.34 -0.37 2.82
N ARG A 71 -0.38 -0.77 4.09
CA ARG A 71 -1.07 0.01 5.13
C ARG A 71 -0.06 0.90 5.86
N LEU A 72 -0.30 2.20 5.83
CA LEU A 72 0.50 3.22 6.49
C LEU A 72 -0.26 3.81 7.67
N SER A 73 0.47 4.18 8.73
CA SER A 73 -0.07 4.98 9.83
C SER A 73 -0.58 6.35 9.33
N ALA A 74 -1.48 6.97 10.09
CA ALA A 74 -2.09 8.25 9.74
C ALA A 74 -1.08 9.41 9.57
N ASP A 75 0.07 9.31 10.24
CA ASP A 75 1.19 10.25 10.16
C ASP A 75 2.22 9.89 9.08
N LEU A 76 1.96 8.83 8.31
CA LEU A 76 2.82 8.31 7.24
C LEU A 76 4.22 7.85 7.69
N GLN A 77 4.45 7.70 9.00
CA GLN A 77 5.76 7.35 9.55
C GLN A 77 5.99 5.84 9.65
N GLN A 78 4.94 5.03 9.66
CA GLN A 78 5.04 3.59 9.92
C GLN A 78 4.33 2.75 8.86
N ILE A 79 5.03 1.73 8.39
CA ILE A 79 4.46 0.68 7.55
C ILE A 79 3.89 -0.39 8.47
N GLN A 80 2.56 -0.46 8.55
CA GLN A 80 1.83 -1.36 9.45
C GLN A 80 1.69 -2.76 8.87
N SER A 81 1.48 -2.88 7.55
CA SER A 81 1.46 -4.17 6.86
C SER A 81 1.69 -3.99 5.35
N VAL A 82 2.16 -5.06 4.70
CA VAL A 82 2.27 -5.15 3.25
C VAL A 82 1.58 -6.42 2.77
N HIS A 83 0.68 -6.28 1.80
CA HIS A 83 0.09 -7.39 1.07
C HIS A 83 0.60 -7.35 -0.37
N HIS A 84 0.83 -8.51 -0.96
CA HIS A 84 1.30 -8.57 -2.34
C HIS A 84 0.76 -9.79 -3.07
N PHE A 85 0.65 -9.70 -4.39
CA PHE A 85 0.48 -10.88 -5.22
C PHE A 85 1.81 -11.60 -5.44
N PRO A 86 1.82 -12.88 -5.85
CA PRO A 86 3.05 -13.58 -6.19
C PRO A 86 3.82 -12.79 -7.27
N GLN A 87 5.15 -12.78 -7.18
CA GLN A 87 5.98 -12.08 -8.16
C GLN A 87 5.65 -12.55 -9.58
N GLY A 88 5.58 -11.65 -10.55
CA GLY A 88 5.31 -12.01 -11.94
C GLY A 88 3.84 -12.21 -12.30
N THR A 89 2.91 -12.23 -11.32
CA THR A 89 1.48 -12.50 -11.60
C THR A 89 0.68 -11.25 -11.90
N ALA A 90 0.84 -10.20 -11.10
CA ALA A 90 0.14 -8.93 -11.20
C ALA A 90 1.14 -7.79 -11.38
N ALA A 91 0.90 -6.90 -12.35
CA ALA A 91 1.80 -5.79 -12.65
C ALA A 91 1.80 -4.72 -11.55
N ASN A 92 0.62 -4.31 -11.11
CA ASN A 92 0.43 -3.25 -10.11
C ASN A 92 -0.99 -3.29 -9.52
N ILE A 93 -1.18 -2.52 -8.44
CA ILE A 93 -2.49 -2.12 -7.94
C ILE A 93 -2.68 -0.63 -8.21
N ARG A 94 -3.65 -0.27 -9.06
CA ARG A 94 -3.93 1.14 -9.43
C ARG A 94 -5.24 1.68 -8.86
N HIS A 95 -6.12 0.80 -8.39
CA HIS A 95 -7.42 1.17 -7.91
C HIS A 95 -7.74 0.38 -6.65
N ILE A 96 -8.24 1.08 -5.64
CA ILE A 96 -8.79 0.50 -4.43
C ILE A 96 -10.27 0.83 -4.46
N ARG A 97 -11.11 -0.19 -4.33
CA ARG A 97 -12.54 -0.05 -4.11
C ARG A 97 -12.87 -0.80 -2.84
N SER A 98 -13.66 -0.18 -1.99
CA SER A 98 -14.18 -0.87 -0.83
C SER A 98 -15.64 -1.24 -1.01
N SER A 99 -16.09 -2.16 -0.19
CA SER A 99 -17.48 -2.62 -0.10
C SER A 99 -18.18 -2.11 1.16
N GLU A 100 -17.58 -1.16 1.87
CA GLU A 100 -18.18 -0.64 3.10
C GLU A 100 -19.45 0.16 2.81
N VAL A 101 -20.38 0.09 3.76
CA VAL A 101 -21.65 0.83 3.65
C VAL A 101 -21.36 2.34 3.81
N PRO A 102 -21.91 3.21 2.93
CA PRO A 102 -21.73 4.65 3.07
C PRO A 102 -22.09 5.15 4.47
N GLY A 103 -21.17 5.89 5.10
CA GLY A 103 -21.33 6.42 6.45
C GLY A 103 -20.99 5.46 7.59
N GLN A 104 -20.58 4.21 7.29
CA GLN A 104 -20.04 3.29 8.30
C GLN A 104 -18.51 3.36 8.35
N PRO A 105 -17.89 3.03 9.50
CA PRO A 105 -16.44 2.89 9.60
C PRO A 105 -15.89 1.92 8.54
N THR A 106 -14.77 2.32 7.95
CA THR A 106 -14.00 1.54 6.97
C THR A 106 -12.74 0.97 7.62
N GLY A 107 -12.37 -0.26 7.23
CA GLY A 107 -11.19 -0.96 7.73
C GLY A 107 -11.45 -1.89 8.91
#